data_AF-A0A2V8PAH7-F1
#
_entry.id   AF-A0A2V8PAH7-F1
#
_cell.length_a   1.000
_cell.length_b   1.000
_cell.length_c   1.000
_cell.angle_alpha   90.00
_cell.angle_beta   90.00
_cell.angle_gamma   90.00
#
_symmetry.space_group_name_H-M   'P 1'
#
loop_
_entity.id
_entity.type
_entity.pdbx_description
1 polymer ?
#
loop_
_entity_poly.entity_id
_entity_poly.type
_entity_poly.pdbx_seq_one_letter_code
_entity_poly.pdbx_strand_id
1 'polypeptide(L)' 'MLRRARLEAELALEALRMAIARGRVAPGLVHHSDQGVQYASHDYIELLTEHGVRISMSRRGPSRSSRP' A
#
# COMPACT_ATOMS: atom_id res chain seq x y z
N MET A 1 1.91 -21.37 2.83
CA MET A 1 1.01 -20.30 2.36
C MET A 1 1.67 -18.90 2.27
N LEU A 2 2.88 -18.66 2.78
CA LEU A 2 3.50 -17.33 2.86
C LEU A 2 4.12 -16.77 1.54
N ARG A 3 4.34 -17.59 0.51
CA ARG A 3 4.99 -17.13 -0.75
C ARG A 3 4.11 -16.26 -1.64
N ARG A 4 2.79 -16.48 -1.64
CA ARG A 4 1.85 -15.80 -2.54
C ARG A 4 1.67 -14.33 -2.19
N ALA A 5 1.52 -14.03 -0.89
CA ALA A 5 1.38 -12.67 -0.38
C ALA A 5 2.55 -11.75 -0.73
N ARG A 6 3.78 -12.28 -0.75
CA ARG A 6 4.97 -11.51 -1.11
C ARG A 6 5.02 -11.20 -2.60
N LEU A 7 4.71 -12.17 -3.46
CA LEU A 7 4.64 -11.95 -4.90
C LEU A 7 3.55 -10.92 -5.26
N GLU A 8 2.40 -10.98 -4.59
CA GLU A 8 1.31 -10.01 -4.79
C GLU A 8 1.70 -8.60 -4.33
N ALA A 9 2.50 -8.45 -3.26
CA ALA A 9 3.04 -7.17 -2.81
C ALA A 9 4.04 -6.56 -3.81
N GLU A 10 4.95 -7.39 -4.34
CA GLU A 10 5.94 -6.96 -5.34
C GLU A 10 5.24 -6.49 -6.63
N LEU A 11 4.21 -7.23 -7.10
CA LEU A 11 3.40 -6.83 -8.26
C LEU A 11 2.60 -5.54 -8.02
N ALA A 12 2.03 -5.37 -6.82
CA ALA A 12 1.31 -4.16 -6.47
C ALA A 12 2.24 -2.92 -6.47
N LEU A 13 3.46 -3.08 -5.94
CA LEU A 13 4.48 -2.03 -5.95
C LEU A 13 4.89 -1.66 -7.38
N GLU A 14 5.10 -2.64 -8.25
CA GLU A 14 5.46 -2.41 -9.64
C GLU A 14 4.34 -1.73 -10.43
N ALA A 15 3.09 -2.13 -10.21
CA ALA A 15 1.93 -1.48 -10.79
C ALA A 15 1.80 0.00 -10.36
N LEU A 16 2.08 0.29 -9.07
CA LEU A 16 2.09 1.65 -8.56
C LEU A 16 3.20 2.49 -9.21
N ARG A 17 4.43 1.95 -9.32
CA ARG A 17 5.54 2.61 -10.03
C ARG A 17 5.18 2.93 -11.47
N MET A 18 4.54 2.01 -12.19
CA MET A 18 4.06 2.26 -13.54
C MET A 18 2.97 3.34 -13.60
N ALA A 19 2.06 3.39 -12.63
CA ALA A 19 1.02 4.42 -12.59
C ALA A 19 1.60 5.83 -12.35
N ILE A 20 2.61 5.92 -11.47
CA ILE A 20 3.39 7.14 -11.22
C ILE A 20 4.13 7.58 -12.49
N ALA A 21 4.87 6.66 -13.11
CA ALA A 21 5.63 6.95 -14.34
C ALA A 21 4.73 7.41 -15.49
N ARG A 22 3.47 6.97 -15.52
CA ARG A 22 2.45 7.40 -16.49
C ARG A 22 1.78 8.73 -16.13
N GLY A 23 2.18 9.40 -15.04
CA GLY A 23 1.60 10.66 -14.58
C GLY A 23 0.14 10.55 -14.10
N ARG A 24 -0.32 9.34 -13.78
CA ARG A 24 -1.70 9.11 -13.29
C ARG A 24 -1.85 9.40 -11.80
N VAL A 25 -0.74 9.57 -11.12
CA VAL A 25 -0.68 9.87 -9.70
C VAL A 25 -0.38 11.35 -9.54
N ALA A 26 -1.34 12.08 -8.97
CA ALA A 26 -1.23 13.50 -8.72
C ALA A 26 -1.31 13.78 -7.21
N PRO A 27 -0.63 14.84 -6.72
CA PRO A 27 -0.77 15.28 -5.34
C PRO A 27 -2.24 15.55 -4.99
N GLY A 28 -2.69 15.03 -3.85
CA GLY A 28 -4.09 15.18 -3.41
C GLY A 28 -5.03 14.06 -3.87
N LEU A 29 -4.57 13.09 -4.68
CA LEU A 29 -5.34 11.87 -4.93
C LEU A 29 -5.53 11.11 -3.61
N VAL A 30 -6.68 10.46 -3.46
CA VAL A 30 -6.92 9.52 -2.36
C VAL A 30 -6.79 8.11 -2.92
N HIS A 31 -5.78 7.38 -2.45
CA HIS A 31 -5.65 5.97 -2.74
C HIS A 31 -6.48 5.18 -1.72
N HIS A 32 -7.60 4.63 -2.18
CA HIS A 32 -8.41 3.70 -1.40
C HIS A 32 -7.82 2.30 -1.51
N SER A 33 -7.33 1.79 -0.40
CA SER A 33 -6.75 0.46 -0.32
C SER A 33 -7.40 -0.33 0.79
N ASP A 34 -7.80 -1.55 0.47
CA ASP A 34 -8.19 -2.55 1.46
C ASP A 34 -6.93 -3.06 2.17
N GLN A 35 -7.03 -3.44 3.45
CA GLN A 35 -5.90 -3.86 4.31
C GLN A 35 -5.19 -5.18 3.90
N GLY A 36 -5.10 -5.48 2.60
CA GLY A 36 -4.30 -6.57 2.09
C GLY A 36 -2.82 -6.35 2.40
N VAL A 37 -2.12 -7.41 2.79
CA VAL A 37 -0.66 -7.40 3.06
C VAL A 37 0.16 -6.85 1.89
N GLN A 38 -0.35 -6.96 0.66
CA GLN A 38 0.24 -6.38 -0.55
C GLN A 38 0.24 -4.85 -0.61
N TYR A 39 -0.68 -4.18 0.09
CA TYR A 39 -0.81 -2.73 0.13
C TYR A 39 -0.36 -2.12 1.46
N ALA A 40 -0.16 -2.96 2.48
CA ALA A 40 0.37 -2.59 3.79
C ALA A 40 1.91 -2.67 3.86
N SER A 41 2.59 -2.94 2.75
CA SER A 41 4.06 -2.90 2.73
C SER A 41 4.54 -1.46 2.91
N HIS A 42 5.61 -1.31 3.69
CA HIS A 42 6.19 0.00 3.98
C HIS A 42 6.53 0.76 2.70
N ASP A 43 7.20 0.08 1.76
CA ASP A 43 7.62 0.63 0.47
C ASP A 43 6.45 1.17 -0.37
N TYR A 44 5.27 0.53 -0.30
CA TYR A 44 4.08 0.96 -1.03
C TYR A 44 3.51 2.26 -0.45
N ILE A 45 3.44 2.34 0.88
CA ILE A 45 2.93 3.50 1.61
C ILE A 45 3.88 4.69 1.43
N GLU A 46 5.18 4.45 1.56
CA GLU A 46 6.22 5.46 1.41
C GLU A 46 6.19 6.07 0.00
N LEU A 47 6.10 5.24 -1.04
CA LEU A 47 6.03 5.70 -2.43
C LEU A 47 4.79 6.56 -2.71
N LEU A 48 3.63 6.19 -2.16
CA LEU A 48 2.41 7.01 -2.28
C LEU A 48 2.55 8.34 -1.54
N THR A 49 3.13 8.32 -0.35
CA THR A 49 3.31 9.52 0.49
C THR A 49 4.29 10.50 -0.16
N GLU A 50 5.39 10.00 -0.72
CA GLU A 50 6.38 10.80 -1.46
C GLU A 50 5.77 11.52 -2.66
N HIS A 51 4.78 10.89 -3.32
CA HIS A 51 4.05 11.48 -4.44
C HIS A 51 2.83 12.33 -4.01
N GLY A 52 2.68 12.62 -2.71
CA GLY A 52 1.61 13.45 -2.18
C GLY A 52 0.22 12.79 -2.24
N VAL A 53 0.17 11.46 -2.33
CA VAL A 53 -1.08 10.69 -2.34
C VAL A 53 -1.50 10.40 -0.92
N ARG A 54 -2.76 10.70 -0.61
CA ARG A 54 -3.34 10.37 0.69
C ARG A 54 -3.83 8.94 0.68
N ILE A 55 -3.32 8.12 1.57
CA ILE A 55 -3.78 6.75 1.72
C ILE A 55 -4.97 6.75 2.68
N SER A 56 -6.15 6.36 2.19
CA SER A 56 -7.31 6.11 3.03
C SER A 56 -7.39 4.62 3.31
N MET A 57 -6.68 4.18 4.35
CA MET A 57 -6.86 2.83 4.89
C MET A 57 -7.99 2.84 5.91
N SER A 58 -9.01 2.02 5.69
CA SER A 58 -10.02 1.71 6.70
C SER A 58 -9.31 1.08 7.91
N ARG A 59 -9.17 1.83 9.01
CA ARG A 59 -8.58 1.34 10.26
C ARG A 59 -9.38 0.14 10.78
N ARG A 60 -8.86 -1.08 10.67
CA ARG A 60 -9.05 -2.05 11.76
C ARG A 60 -8.07 -1.70 12.86
N GLY A 61 -8.58 -1.60 14.09
CA GLY A 61 -7.78 -1.38 15.28
C GLY A 61 -6.64 -2.39 15.38
N PRO A 62 -5.56 -2.04 16.09
CA PRO A 62 -4.45 -2.95 16.30
C PRO A 62 -4.98 -4.28 16.84
N SER A 63 -4.75 -5.38 16.13
CA SER A 63 -4.83 -6.69 16.76
C SER A 63 -3.69 -6.73 17.77
N ARG A 64 -4.01 -6.38 19.02
CA ARG A 64 -3.21 -6.70 20.19
C ARG A 64 -3.17 -8.24 20.28
N SER A 65 -2.31 -8.88 19.49
CA SER A 65 -1.69 -10.13 19.92
C SER A 65 -0.42 -9.79 20.68
N SER A 66 -0.57 -8.93 21.69
CA SER A 66 0.38 -8.85 22.79
C SER A 66 -0.32 -9.41 24.01
N ARG A 67 0.06 -10.65 24.33
CA ARG A 67 0.49 -11.16 25.65
C ARG A 67 -0.01 -12.59 25.89
N PRO A 68 0.63 -13.32 26.81
CA PRO A 68 2.01 -13.25 27.29
C PRO A 68 2.85 -14.48 26.86
#